data_AF-A0A528LNX8-F1
#
_entry.id   AF-A0A528LNX8-F1
#
_cell.length_a   1.000
_cell.length_b   1.000
_cell.length_c   1.000
_cell.angle_alpha   90.00
_cell.angle_beta   90.00
_cell.angle_gamma   90.00
#
_symmetry.space_group_name_H-M   'P 1'
#
loop_
_entity.id
_entity.type
_entity.pdbx_description
1 polymer ?
#
loop_
_entity_poly.entity_id
_entity_poly.type
_entity_poly.pdbx_seq_one_letter_code
_entity_poly.pdbx_strand_id
1 'polypeptide(L)'
;MDVMTKAEVDKVERIALDAKPIRPRDAATLILLDRKGDEFLVLMGRRHARHAFMPGKFVFPGGRTDPADSRIPVATPLHPEEQA
;
A
#
# COMPACT_ATOMS: atom_id res chain seq x y z
N MET A 1 5.73 5.14 21.64
CA MET A 1 5.77 3.88 20.88
C MET A 1 7.14 3.30 21.11
N ASP A 2 7.24 2.09 21.65
CA ASP A 2 8.54 1.49 21.96
C ASP A 2 9.22 1.11 20.64
N VAL A 3 10.37 1.72 20.36
CA VAL A 3 11.14 1.47 19.14
C VAL A 3 11.97 0.22 19.39
N MET A 4 11.78 -0.80 18.55
CA MET A 4 12.53 -2.05 18.66
C MET A 4 14.04 -1.78 18.59
N THR A 5 14.80 -2.44 19.45
CA THR A 5 16.25 -2.44 19.38
C THR A 5 16.73 -3.18 18.13
N LYS A 6 17.93 -2.85 17.66
CA LYS A 6 18.55 -3.52 16.50
C LYS A 6 18.59 -5.05 16.65
N ALA A 7 18.89 -5.54 17.86
CA ALA A 7 18.93 -6.97 18.14
C ALA A 7 17.56 -7.66 18.00
N GLU A 8 16.47 -6.95 18.32
CA GLU A 8 15.11 -7.44 18.15
C GLU A 8 14.71 -7.45 16.66
N VAL A 9 15.12 -6.42 15.90
CA VAL A 9 14.94 -6.39 14.44
C VAL A 9 15.68 -7.55 13.78
N ASP A 10 16.97 -7.74 14.10
CA ASP A 10 17.80 -8.82 13.54
C ASP A 10 17.22 -10.21 13.85
N LYS A 11 16.60 -10.37 15.03
CA LYS A 11 15.93 -11.63 15.42
C LYS A 11 14.67 -11.89 14.60
N VAL A 12 13.85 -10.87 14.36
CA VAL A 12 12.67 -10.96 13.50
C VAL A 12 13.06 -11.26 12.05
N GLU A 13 14.13 -10.63 11.55
CA GLU A 13 14.65 -10.90 10.21
C GLU A 13 15.12 -12.34 10.04
N ARG A 14 15.88 -12.91 11.00
CA ARG A 14 16.28 -14.32 10.96
C ARG A 14 15.07 -15.28 10.91
N ILE A 15 14.06 -15.03 11.74
CA ILE A 15 12.82 -15.82 11.72
C ILE A 15 12.10 -15.71 10.36
N ALA A 16 12.11 -14.53 9.75
CA ALA A 16 11.52 -14.31 8.43
C ALA A 16 12.34 -14.99 7.31
N LEU A 17 13.66 -15.06 7.43
CA LEU A 17 14.55 -15.74 6.48
C LEU A 17 14.42 -17.27 6.55
N ASP A 18 14.15 -17.82 7.73
CA ASP A 18 13.89 -19.26 7.93
C ASP A 18 12.47 -19.67 7.45
N ALA A 19 11.57 -18.71 7.27
CA ALA A 19 10.25 -18.95 6.73
C ALA A 19 10.33 -19.13 5.20
N LYS A 20 9.58 -20.12 4.68
CA LYS A 20 9.46 -20.30 3.22
C LYS A 20 8.99 -18.98 2.59
N PRO A 21 9.71 -18.41 1.60
CA PRO A 21 9.32 -17.16 0.96
C PRO A 21 7.88 -17.23 0.44
N ILE A 22 7.06 -16.27 0.85
CA ILE A 22 5.68 -16.15 0.38
C ILE A 22 5.71 -15.37 -0.94
N ARG A 23 5.05 -15.89 -1.97
CA ARG A 23 4.91 -15.18 -3.24
C ARG A 23 4.13 -13.88 -3.01
N PRO A 24 4.69 -12.70 -3.35
CA PRO A 24 3.95 -11.44 -3.30
C PRO A 24 2.67 -11.54 -4.13
N ARG A 25 1.64 -10.82 -3.69
CA ARG A 25 0.40 -10.67 -4.45
C ARG A 25 0.36 -9.28 -5.06
N ASP A 26 -0.05 -9.22 -6.33
CA ASP A 26 -0.25 -7.95 -7.01
C ASP A 26 -1.31 -7.11 -6.29
N ALA A 27 -0.99 -5.83 -6.13
CA ALA A 27 -1.80 -4.86 -5.43
C ALA A 27 -1.51 -3.48 -6.00
N ALA A 28 -2.51 -2.60 -5.93
CA ALA A 28 -2.40 -1.21 -6.32
C ALA A 28 -2.86 -0.30 -5.18
N THR A 29 -2.28 0.90 -5.13
CA THR A 29 -2.67 1.96 -4.20
C THR A 29 -2.94 3.24 -4.97
N LEU A 30 -3.90 4.03 -4.49
CA LEU A 30 -4.21 5.34 -5.01
C LEU A 30 -3.80 6.40 -4.00
N ILE A 31 -2.96 7.34 -4.42
CA ILE A 31 -2.57 8.50 -3.62
C ILE A 31 -3.32 9.71 -4.16
N LEU A 32 -4.34 10.14 -3.43
CA LEU A 32 -5.12 11.33 -3.79
C LEU A 32 -4.53 12.55 -3.11
N LEU A 33 -4.16 13.53 -3.92
CA LEU A 33 -3.61 14.81 -3.48
C LEU A 33 -4.69 15.88 -3.59
N ASP A 34 -4.98 16.56 -2.48
CA ASP A 34 -5.73 17.80 -2.45
C ASP A 34 -4.74 18.96 -2.31
N ARG A 35 -4.70 19.83 -3.33
CA ARG A 35 -3.75 20.94 -3.42
C ARG A 35 -4.44 22.20 -2.90
N LYS A 36 -4.13 22.59 -1.65
CA LYS A 36 -4.69 23.80 -1.02
C LYS A 36 -3.61 24.84 -0.85
N GLY A 37 -3.51 25.74 -1.83
CA GLY A 37 -2.43 26.74 -1.88
C GLY A 37 -1.07 26.05 -1.93
N ASP A 38 -0.21 26.35 -0.96
CA ASP A 38 1.14 25.77 -0.86
C ASP A 38 1.17 24.45 -0.07
N GLU A 39 0.04 24.00 0.47
CA GLU A 39 -0.05 22.74 1.21
C GLU A 39 -0.60 21.60 0.35
N PHE A 40 -0.03 20.41 0.54
CA PHE A 40 -0.55 19.16 -0.01
C PHE A 40 -1.21 18.34 1.09
N LEU A 41 -2.50 18.08 0.94
CA LEU A 41 -3.21 17.13 1.78
C LEU A 41 -3.30 15.79 1.05
N VAL A 42 -3.13 14.69 1.78
CA VAL A 42 -3.23 13.35 1.22
C VAL A 42 -4.39 12.59 1.85
N LEU A 43 -5.24 11.97 1.04
CA LEU A 43 -6.33 11.16 1.57
C LEU A 43 -5.79 9.86 2.17
N MET A 44 -6.07 9.65 3.45
CA MET A 44 -5.77 8.40 4.16
C MET A 44 -7.00 7.87 4.87
N GLY A 45 -7.14 6.55 4.90
CA GLY A 45 -8.14 5.85 5.69
C GLY A 45 -7.50 5.18 6.91
N ARG A 46 -8.22 5.11 8.02
CA ARG A 46 -7.81 4.28 9.17
C ARG A 46 -8.47 2.92 9.06
N ARG A 47 -7.68 1.84 9.04
CA ARG A 47 -8.22 0.47 8.97
C ARG A 47 -9.04 0.17 10.21
N HIS A 48 -10.23 -0.41 10.01
CA HIS A 48 -11.08 -0.88 11.08
C HIS A 48 -10.34 -1.89 11.99
N ALA A 49 -10.63 -1.84 13.29
CA ALA A 49 -9.93 -2.64 14.31
C ALA A 49 -10.05 -4.16 14.12
N ARG A 50 -11.08 -4.61 13.38
CA ARG A 50 -11.34 -6.03 13.11
C ARG A 50 -10.66 -6.56 11.84
N HIS A 51 -9.83 -5.77 11.14
CA HIS A 51 -9.11 -6.29 9.98
C HIS A 51 -8.04 -7.31 10.38
N ALA A 52 -7.99 -8.43 9.65
CA ALA A 52 -7.00 -9.49 9.87
C ALA A 52 -5.53 -9.08 9.58
N PHE A 53 -5.33 -7.99 8.84
CA PHE A 53 -4.01 -7.49 8.47
C PHE A 53 -3.92 -6.00 8.81
N MET A 54 -2.92 -5.64 9.62
CA MET A 54 -2.62 -4.26 10.06
C MET A 54 -3.82 -3.42 10.54
N PRO A 55 -4.64 -3.91 11.50
CA PRO A 55 -5.76 -3.14 12.03
C PRO A 55 -5.32 -1.82 12.66
N GLY A 56 -6.15 -0.79 12.55
CA GLY A 56 -5.93 0.51 13.19
C GLY A 56 -4.87 1.42 12.55
N LYS A 57 -4.14 0.96 11.52
CA LYS A 57 -3.14 1.77 10.80
C LYS A 57 -3.81 2.74 9.82
N PHE A 58 -3.18 3.89 9.62
CA PHE A 58 -3.49 4.78 8.50
C PHE A 58 -2.85 4.22 7.23
N VAL A 59 -3.64 4.17 6.17
CA VAL A 59 -3.25 3.62 4.86
C VAL A 59 -3.84 4.47 3.75
N PHE A 60 -3.21 4.44 2.58
CA PHE A 60 -3.81 4.95 1.37
C PHE A 60 -4.92 4.01 0.87
N PRO A 61 -5.92 4.53 0.15
CA PRO A 61 -6.88 3.70 -0.56
C PRO A 61 -6.17 2.73 -1.50
N GLY A 62 -6.60 1.47 -1.52
CA GLY A 62 -5.98 0.45 -2.35
C GLY A 62 -6.37 -0.96 -1.94
N GLY A 63 -5.80 -1.93 -2.64
CA GLY A 63 -6.12 -3.34 -2.42
C GLY A 63 -5.40 -4.27 -3.38
N ARG A 64 -5.71 -5.56 -3.23
CA ARG A 64 -5.28 -6.59 -4.17
C ARG A 64 -5.97 -6.34 -5.52
N THR A 65 -5.27 -6.58 -6.61
CA THR A 65 -5.83 -6.55 -7.95
C THR A 65 -6.92 -7.62 -8.10
N ASP A 66 -8.05 -7.26 -8.70
CA ASP A 66 -9.07 -8.20 -9.16
C ASP A 66 -8.71 -8.69 -10.57
N PRO A 67 -8.89 -9.98 -10.91
CA PRO A 67 -8.66 -10.47 -12.27
C PRO A 67 -9.42 -9.69 -13.36
N ALA A 68 -10.54 -9.04 -13.04
CA ALA A 68 -11.30 -8.19 -13.95
C ALA A 68 -10.63 -6.85 -14.25
N ASP A 69 -9.73 -6.34 -13.39
CA ASP A 69 -9.15 -5.01 -13.54
C ASP A 69 -8.42 -4.84 -14.90
N SER A 70 -7.69 -5.87 -15.32
CA SER A 70 -6.96 -5.90 -16.60
C SER A 70 -7.85 -5.90 -17.85
N ARG A 71 -9.16 -6.12 -17.69
CA ARG A 71 -10.14 -6.24 -18.77
C ARG A 71 -11.04 -5.01 -18.88
N ILE A 72 -10.89 -4.04 -17.98
CA ILE A 72 -11.67 -2.81 -17.98
C ILE A 72 -11.21 -1.94 -19.16
N PRO A 73 -12.11 -1.54 -20.09
CA PRO A 73 -11.78 -0.59 -21.14
C PRO A 73 -11.29 0.73 -20.55
N VAL A 74 -10.18 1.24 -21.06
CA VAL A 74 -9.64 2.52 -20.63
C VAL A 74 -10.57 3.64 -21.12
N ALA A 75 -11.03 4.51 -20.21
CA ALA A 75 -11.97 5.57 -20.54
C ALA A 75 -11.37 6.63 -21.49
N THR A 76 -10.11 7.00 -21.27
CA THR A 76 -9.32 7.89 -22.12
C THR A 76 -7.86 7.47 -22.07
N PRO A 77 -7.07 7.66 -23.14
CA PRO A 77 -5.64 7.39 -23.08
C PRO A 77 -4.97 8.22 -21.97
N LEU A 78 -3.81 7.75 -21.50
CA LEU A 78 -2.98 8.53 -20.56
C LEU A 78 -2.59 9.87 -21.19
N HIS A 79 -2.21 10.84 -20.36
CA HIS A 79 -1.64 12.10 -20.87
C HIS A 79 -0.44 11.80 -21.77
N PRO A 80 -0.20 12.52 -22.88
CA PRO A 80 0.89 12.20 -23.81
C PRO A 80 2.27 12.09 -23.14
N GLU A 81 2.51 12.86 -22.08
CA GLU A 81 3.76 12.81 -21.30
C GLU A 81 3.92 11.51 -20.50
N GLU A 82 2.83 10.79 -20.23
CA GLU A 82 2.77 9.59 -19.39
C GLU A 82 2.64 8.29 -20.22
N GLN A 83 2.61 8.38 -21.56
CA GLN A 83 2.42 7.22 -22.46
C GLN A 83 3.72 6.50 -22.86
N ALA A 84 4.89 7.04 -22.50
CA ALA A 84 6.20 6.57 -22.97
C ALA A 84 6.70 5.29 -22.26
#